data_AF-A0A972I829-F1
#
_entry.id   AF-A0A972I829-F1
#
_cell.length_a   1.000
_cell.length_b   1.000
_cell.length_c   1.000
_cell.angle_alpha   90.00
_cell.angle_beta   90.00
_cell.angle_gamma   90.00
#
_symmetry.space_group_name_H-M   'P 1'
#
loop_
_entity.id
_entity.type
_entity.pdbx_description
1 polymer ?
#
loop_
_entity_poly.entity_id
_entity_poly.type
_entity_poly.pdbx_seq_one_letter_code
_entity_poly.pdbx_strand_id
1 'polypeptide(L)' 'MRLFGGGGAKREERAFDRVVVLGEDGSAERTLTPAEFHTLGLDERVRLILGKRLRFYAGTREIPLKEALRDS' A
#
# COMPACT_ATOMS: atom_id res chain seq x y z
N MET A 1 -16.71 28.81 19.43
CA MET A 1 -16.45 29.79 18.37
C MET A 1 -15.01 29.62 17.90
N ARG A 2 -14.78 29.56 16.57
CA ARG A 2 -13.58 29.09 15.81
C ARG A 2 -13.47 27.55 15.81
N LEU A 3 -13.81 26.75 14.78
CA LEU A 3 -13.69 26.80 13.30
C LEU A 3 -12.26 26.94 12.77
N PHE A 4 -12.00 26.25 11.65
CA PHE A 4 -10.76 25.95 10.90
C PHE A 4 -10.06 24.66 11.35
N GLY A 5 -9.89 23.63 10.52
CA GLY A 5 -9.99 23.55 9.07
C GLY A 5 -8.77 22.78 8.56
N GLY A 6 -8.97 21.57 8.05
CA GLY A 6 -7.91 20.74 7.49
C GLY A 6 -8.55 19.77 6.51
N GLY A 7 -8.56 20.17 5.24
CA GLY A 7 -9.35 19.59 4.16
C GLY A 7 -9.30 18.07 4.11
N GLY A 8 -10.49 17.47 4.13
CA GLY A 8 -10.72 16.16 3.55
C GLY A 8 -10.38 16.23 2.06
N ALA A 9 -9.12 15.98 1.73
CA ALA A 9 -8.81 15.38 0.47
C ALA A 9 -9.67 14.11 0.44
N LYS A 10 -10.64 14.06 -0.47
CA LYS A 10 -11.23 12.80 -0.90
C LYS A 10 -10.05 11.97 -1.39
N ARG A 11 -9.39 11.22 -0.49
CA ARG A 11 -8.57 10.09 -0.88
C ARG A 11 -9.53 9.30 -1.74
N GLU A 12 -9.23 9.17 -3.02
CA GLU A 12 -9.68 7.98 -3.76
C GLU A 12 -9.58 6.84 -2.77
N GLU A 13 -10.70 6.16 -2.52
CA GLU A 13 -10.83 5.19 -1.43
C GLU A 13 -9.96 3.97 -1.78
N ARG A 14 -8.65 4.16 -1.70
CA ARG A 14 -7.66 3.16 -2.03
C ARG A 14 -7.80 2.08 -0.99
N ALA A 15 -7.86 0.84 -1.46
CA ALA A 15 -8.07 -0.31 -0.60
C ALA A 15 -7.02 -0.41 0.53
N PHE A 16 -5.83 0.15 0.35
CA PHE A 16 -4.74 0.18 1.33
C PHE A 16 -4.13 1.58 1.50
N ASP A 17 -3.54 1.83 2.67
CA ASP A 17 -2.80 3.05 2.99
C ASP A 17 -1.29 2.85 3.13
N ARG A 18 -0.81 1.60 3.17
CA ARG A 18 0.62 1.27 3.10
C ARG A 18 0.86 -0.14 2.54
N VAL A 19 2.05 -0.34 1.99
CA VAL A 19 2.57 -1.63 1.51
C VAL A 19 3.90 -1.89 2.20
N VAL A 20 4.04 -3.04 2.86
CA VAL A 20 5.32 -3.49 3.39
C VAL A 20 5.93 -4.46 2.38
N VAL A 21 7.17 -4.17 1.98
CA VAL A 21 8.01 -5.04 1.18
C VAL A 21 8.86 -5.86 2.14
N LEU A 22 8.75 -7.17 2.05
CA LEU A 22 9.52 -8.11 2.85
C LEU A 22 10.84 -8.45 2.16
N GLY A 23 11.89 -8.70 2.94
CA GLY A 23 13.14 -9.33 2.52
C GLY A 23 12.92 -10.80 2.11
N GLU A 24 13.96 -11.44 1.57
CA GLU A 24 13.93 -12.89 1.27
C GLU A 24 13.81 -13.77 2.52
N ASP A 25 14.28 -13.25 3.65
CA ASP A 25 14.16 -13.84 4.98
C ASP A 25 12.79 -13.58 5.65
N GLY A 26 11.91 -12.84 4.98
CA GLY A 26 10.59 -12.45 5.51
C GLY A 26 10.62 -11.26 6.46
N SER A 27 11.77 -10.63 6.70
CA SER A 27 11.88 -9.41 7.50
C SER A 27 11.26 -8.22 6.76
N ALA A 28 10.80 -7.19 7.47
CA ALA A 28 10.33 -5.97 6.82
C ALA A 28 11.53 -5.15 6.32
N GLU A 29 11.66 -5.01 5.00
CA GLU A 29 12.78 -4.30 4.37
C GLU A 29 12.42 -2.84 4.09
N ARG A 30 11.19 -2.59 3.61
CA ARG A 30 10.73 -1.25 3.21
C ARG A 30 9.23 -1.10 3.44
N THR A 31 8.79 0.08 3.85
CA THR A 31 7.37 0.45 3.86
C THR A 31 7.14 1.55 2.83
N LEU A 32 6.09 1.39 2.01
CA LEU A 32 5.71 2.28 0.93
C LEU A 32 4.30 2.80 1.16
N THR A 33 4.09 4.07 0.84
CA THR A 33 2.75 4.62 0.61
C THR A 33 2.16 4.08 -0.70
N PRO A 34 0.84 4.21 -0.95
CA PRO A 34 0.24 3.83 -2.21
C PRO A 34 0.88 4.58 -3.39
N ALA A 35 1.18 5.87 -3.23
CA ALA A 35 1.84 6.65 -4.26
C ALA A 35 3.20 6.05 -4.63
N GLU A 36 4.06 5.81 -3.64
CA GLU A 36 5.39 5.22 -3.87
C GLU A 36 5.29 3.80 -4.46
N PHE A 37 4.33 2.99 -4.03
CA PHE A 37 4.08 1.67 -4.61
C PHE A 37 3.76 1.77 -6.12
N HIS A 38 2.95 2.74 -6.54
CA HIS A 38 2.63 2.94 -7.96
C HIS A 38 3.78 3.55 -8.77
N THR A 39 4.76 4.18 -8.13
CA THR A 39 5.99 4.62 -8.81
C THR A 39 6.95 3.47 -9.12
N LEU A 40 6.79 2.31 -8.48
CA LEU A 40 7.61 1.13 -8.80
C LEU A 40 7.34 0.67 -10.24
N GLY A 41 8.43 0.29 -10.92
CA GLY A 41 8.34 -0.32 -12.25
C GLY A 41 7.41 -1.53 -12.24
N LEU A 42 6.73 -1.79 -13.36
CA LEU A 42 5.82 -2.93 -13.49
C LEU A 42 6.57 -4.25 -13.18
N ASP A 43 7.78 -4.41 -13.70
CA ASP A 43 8.60 -5.60 -13.50
C ASP A 43 8.96 -5.83 -12.02
N GLU A 44 9.29 -4.75 -11.29
CA GLU A 44 9.58 -4.83 -9.86
C GLU A 44 8.32 -5.25 -9.08
N ARG A 45 7.17 -4.61 -9.36
CA ARG A 45 5.90 -4.97 -8.72
C ARG A 45 5.53 -6.43 -8.97
N VAL A 46 5.64 -6.90 -10.21
CA VAL A 46 5.37 -8.30 -10.57
C VAL A 46 6.31 -9.24 -9.82
N ARG A 47 7.62 -8.95 -9.77
CA ARG A 47 8.58 -9.77 -9.02
C ARG A 47 8.23 -9.87 -7.54
N LEU A 48 7.89 -8.74 -6.90
CA LEU A 48 7.52 -8.70 -5.49
C LEU A 48 6.20 -9.45 -5.22
N ILE A 49 5.23 -9.36 -6.13
CA ILE A 49 3.96 -10.11 -6.06
C ILE A 49 4.21 -11.62 -6.17
N LEU A 50 4.93 -12.06 -7.21
CA LEU A 50 5.22 -13.48 -7.44
C LEU A 50 6.06 -14.09 -6.31
N GLY A 51 6.99 -13.31 -5.75
CA GLY A 51 7.76 -13.69 -4.57
C GLY A 51 6.97 -13.69 -3.26
N LYS A 52 5.69 -13.28 -3.25
CA LYS A 52 4.86 -13.10 -2.05
C LYS A 52 5.51 -12.16 -1.02
N ARG A 53 6.28 -11.17 -1.50
CA ARG A 53 7.05 -10.21 -0.70
C ARG A 53 6.29 -8.92 -0.41
N LEU A 54 4.99 -8.84 -0.73
CA LEU A 54 4.17 -7.66 -0.46
C LEU A 54 3.09 -7.96 0.59
N ARG A 55 2.96 -7.06 1.55
CA ARG A 55 1.89 -7.07 2.57
C ARG A 55 1.16 -5.72 2.51
N PHE A 56 -0.13 -5.73 2.24
CA PHE A 56 -0.94 -4.53 2.10
C PHE A 56 -1.70 -4.29 3.39
N TYR A 57 -1.82 -3.02 3.82
CA TYR A 57 -2.54 -2.68 5.05
C TYR A 57 -3.54 -1.55 4.86
N ALA A 58 -4.66 -1.66 5.56
CA ALA A 58 -5.63 -0.60 5.80
C ALA A 58 -5.70 -0.36 7.32
N GLY A 59 -5.06 0.71 7.78
CA GLY A 59 -4.80 1.00 9.17
C GLY A 59 -3.93 -0.07 9.81
N THR A 60 -4.48 -0.77 10.80
CA THR A 60 -3.80 -1.87 11.50
C THR A 60 -4.06 -3.24 10.89
N ARG A 61 -4.97 -3.34 9.90
CA ARG A 61 -5.40 -4.61 9.31
C ARG A 61 -4.59 -4.91 8.05
N GLU A 62 -4.02 -6.10 7.95
CA GLU A 62 -3.50 -6.62 6.68
C GLU A 62 -4.66 -7.03 5.77
N ILE A 63 -4.60 -6.67 4.49
CA ILE A 63 -5.58 -7.05 3.48
C ILE A 63 -4.96 -7.94 2.39
N PRO A 64 -5.73 -8.87 1.83
CA PRO A 64 -5.24 -9.74 0.76
C PRO A 64 -4.96 -8.96 -0.53
N LEU A 65 -3.98 -9.41 -1.31
CA LEU A 65 -3.59 -8.82 -2.60
C LEU A 65 -4.79 -8.58 -3.54
N LYS A 66 -5.72 -9.54 -3.61
CA LYS A 66 -6.93 -9.44 -4.44
C LYS A 66 -7.82 -8.25 -4.06
N GLU A 67 -7.89 -7.93 -2.77
CA GLU A 67 -8.63 -6.76 -2.27
C GLU A 67 -7.83 -5.48 -2.51
N ALA A 68 -6.51 -5.52 -2.28
CA ALA A 68 -5.62 -4.39 -2.47
C ALA A 68 -5.51 -3.90 -3.94
N LEU A 69 -5.63 -4.82 -4.90
CA LEU A 69 -5.54 -4.55 -6.34
C LEU A 69 -6.89 -4.58 -7.06
N ARG A 70 -8.01 -4.61 -6.32
CA ARG A 70 -9.32 -4.51 -6.96
C ARG A 70 -9.41 -3.14 -7.63
N ASP A 71 -9.84 -3.12 -8.91
CA ASP A 71 -9.90 -1.90 -9.73
C ASP A 71 -10.46 -0.72 -8.92
N SER A 72 -9.62 0.32 -8.78
CA SER A 72 -10.01 1.67 -8.37
C SER A 72 -10.52 2.44 -9.58
#